data_AF-A0AAV8FGC5-F1
#
_entry.id   AF-A0AAV8FGC5-F1
#
_cell.length_a   1.000
_cell.length_b   1.000
_cell.length_c   1.000
_cell.angle_alpha   90.00
_cell.angle_beta   90.00
_cell.angle_gamma   90.00
#
_symmetry.space_group_name_H-M   'P 1'
#
loop_
_entity.id
_entity.type
_entity.pdbx_description
1 polymer ?
#
loop_
_entity_poly.entity_id
_entity_poly.type
_entity_poly.pdbx_seq_one_letter_code
_entity_poly.pdbx_strand_id
1 'polypeptide(L)'
;MTSYIFLNQSILLFINPSTSQPNVSGLILAGSADFKTELSQSNMFDQRLQAKILKLVVVSYGGESGFNQAIELSAEILANVKFIQEKKLIGKFFEEISQDTGTYVFGVEDTLKALEIGAVDTLIVCENLDINQYTLRNATIGEIVIKHLSEDEETRNENFIDPVTSAQLEVQEIMPLLEWFANEYNRFGCTMEFVTDMSQEGSQFRRGFGGIGGILCYQIKMRDVDELSDEGLYNDYE
;
A
#
# COMPACT_ATOMS: atom_id res chain seq x y z
N MET A 1 -27.39 30.91 15.33
CA MET A 1 -27.43 30.96 13.85
C MET A 1 -26.04 30.68 13.25
N THR A 2 -24.97 31.28 13.78
CA THR A 2 -23.58 31.08 13.33
C THR A 2 -23.10 29.62 13.44
N SER A 3 -23.42 28.91 14.53
CA SER A 3 -23.02 27.50 14.71
C SER A 3 -23.67 26.54 13.70
N TYR A 4 -24.90 26.84 13.24
CA TYR A 4 -25.62 26.02 12.25
C TYR A 4 -25.06 26.15 10.83
N ILE A 5 -24.47 27.31 10.50
CA ILE A 5 -23.84 27.58 9.21
C ILE A 5 -22.50 26.83 9.13
N PHE A 6 -21.72 26.83 10.21
CA PHE A 6 -20.47 26.09 10.30
C PHE A 6 -20.65 24.57 10.18
N LEU A 7 -21.71 24.00 10.79
CA LEU A 7 -21.99 22.56 10.65
C LEU A 7 -22.41 22.14 9.23
N ASN A 8 -23.16 22.98 8.51
CA ASN A 8 -23.50 22.66 7.12
C ASN A 8 -22.30 22.83 6.18
N GLN A 9 -21.40 23.78 6.46
CA GLN A 9 -20.15 23.91 5.70
C GLN A 9 -19.17 22.77 5.96
N SER A 10 -19.07 22.27 7.21
CA SER A 10 -18.20 21.13 7.50
C SER A 10 -18.67 19.84 6.83
N ILE A 11 -19.98 19.63 6.67
CA ILE A 11 -20.54 18.52 5.88
C ILE A 11 -20.08 18.60 4.42
N LEU A 12 -20.09 19.78 3.80
CA LEU A 12 -19.61 19.97 2.42
C LEU A 12 -18.10 19.77 2.27
N LEU A 13 -17.32 20.06 3.32
CA LEU A 13 -15.86 19.90 3.31
C LEU A 13 -15.43 18.45 3.52
N PHE A 14 -16.12 17.72 4.39
CA PHE A 14 -15.70 16.39 4.83
C PHE A 14 -16.49 15.23 4.24
N ILE A 15 -17.56 15.50 3.48
CA ILE A 15 -18.36 14.47 2.81
C ILE A 15 -18.28 14.70 1.31
N ASN A 16 -17.84 13.67 0.58
CA ASN A 16 -17.83 13.72 -0.87
C ASN A 16 -19.28 13.72 -1.38
N PRO A 17 -19.71 14.74 -2.14
CA PRO A 17 -21.09 14.88 -2.60
C PRO A 17 -21.51 13.76 -3.56
N SER A 18 -20.58 13.13 -4.27
CA SER A 18 -20.88 12.06 -5.24
C SER A 18 -21.07 10.70 -4.57
N THR A 19 -20.27 10.39 -3.55
CA THR A 19 -20.31 9.07 -2.87
C THR A 19 -21.07 9.12 -1.55
N SER A 20 -21.41 10.30 -1.04
CA SER A 20 -22.01 10.49 0.29
C SER A 20 -21.21 9.84 1.42
N GLN A 21 -19.90 9.68 1.24
CA GLN A 21 -18.98 9.12 2.24
C GLN A 21 -17.99 10.17 2.74
N PRO A 22 -17.51 10.03 3.99
CA PRO A 22 -16.44 10.89 4.50
C PRO A 22 -15.19 10.79 3.63
N ASN A 23 -14.57 11.93 3.32
CA ASN A 23 -13.29 11.99 2.58
C ASN A 23 -12.05 12.00 3.50
N VAL A 24 -12.25 11.83 4.81
CA VAL A 24 -11.19 11.80 5.82
C VAL A 24 -11.13 10.44 6.52
N SER A 25 -9.90 9.99 6.80
CA SER A 25 -9.65 8.72 7.51
C SER A 25 -10.02 8.80 8.99
N GLY A 26 -9.95 9.98 9.59
CA GLY A 26 -10.36 10.24 10.97
C GLY A 26 -10.45 11.72 11.28
N LEU A 27 -11.15 12.05 12.37
CA LEU A 27 -11.47 13.41 12.79
C LEU A 27 -11.03 13.65 14.23
N ILE A 28 -10.49 14.82 14.51
CA ILE A 28 -10.16 15.25 15.87
C ILE A 28 -10.98 16.50 16.18
N LEU A 29 -11.73 16.46 17.28
CA LEU A 29 -12.49 17.61 17.74
C LEU A 29 -11.70 18.32 18.84
N ALA A 30 -11.20 19.51 18.52
CA ALA A 30 -10.50 20.37 19.46
C ALA A 30 -11.40 21.53 19.89
N GLY A 31 -11.43 21.82 21.19
CA GLY A 31 -12.19 22.95 21.72
C GLY A 31 -11.94 23.20 23.20
N SER A 32 -12.14 24.44 23.61
CA SER A 32 -12.16 24.81 25.02
C SER A 32 -13.46 24.36 25.69
N ALA A 33 -13.37 24.00 26.97
CA ALA A 33 -14.50 23.51 27.78
C ALA A 33 -15.26 22.32 27.13
N ASP A 34 -16.52 22.12 27.51
CA ASP A 34 -17.29 20.91 27.21
C ASP A 34 -18.02 20.94 25.85
N PHE A 35 -17.93 22.04 25.10
CA PHE A 35 -18.64 22.21 23.83
C PHE A 35 -18.33 21.10 22.82
N LYS A 36 -17.09 20.62 22.75
CA LYS A 36 -16.70 19.49 21.88
C LYS A 36 -17.38 18.17 22.26
N THR A 37 -17.65 17.97 23.55
CA THR A 37 -18.32 16.78 24.08
C THR A 37 -19.81 16.85 23.79
N GLU A 38 -20.42 18.02 23.96
CA GLU A 38 -21.81 18.24 23.58
C GLU A 38 -22.00 18.09 22.07
N LEU A 39 -21.10 18.66 21.27
CA LEU A 39 -21.15 18.55 19.81
C LEU A 39 -21.04 17.10 19.34
N SER A 40 -20.09 16.34 19.89
CA SER A 40 -19.87 14.94 19.52
C SER A 40 -21.02 14.01 19.93
N GLN A 41 -21.81 14.39 20.94
CA GLN A 41 -22.99 13.64 21.40
C GLN A 41 -24.30 14.19 20.81
N SER A 42 -24.27 15.35 20.16
CA SER A 42 -25.45 15.99 19.62
C SER A 42 -25.95 15.30 18.34
N ASN A 43 -27.27 15.22 18.19
CA ASN A 43 -27.92 14.78 16.95
C ASN A 43 -27.74 15.78 15.77
N MET A 44 -27.10 16.92 16.02
CA MET A 44 -26.81 17.92 14.98
C MET A 44 -25.56 17.58 14.19
N PHE A 45 -24.65 16.77 14.77
CA PHE A 45 -23.44 16.34 14.10
C PHE A 45 -23.75 15.14 13.19
N ASP A 46 -23.21 15.14 11.97
CA ASP A 46 -23.47 14.05 11.01
C ASP A 46 -22.93 12.72 11.55
N GLN A 47 -23.79 11.71 11.64
CA GLN A 47 -23.45 10.41 12.20
C GLN A 47 -22.29 9.72 11.47
N ARG A 48 -22.12 9.98 10.17
CA ARG A 48 -21.01 9.41 9.38
C ARG A 48 -19.68 10.00 9.80
N LEU A 49 -19.65 11.30 10.12
CA LEU A 49 -18.46 11.97 10.66
C LEU A 49 -18.24 11.62 12.13
N GLN A 50 -19.33 11.41 12.89
CA GLN A 50 -19.28 11.01 14.29
C GLN A 50 -18.54 9.67 14.46
N ALA A 51 -18.81 8.70 13.59
CA ALA A 51 -18.12 7.41 13.56
C ALA A 51 -16.61 7.50 13.24
N LYS A 52 -16.15 8.65 12.72
CA LYS A 52 -14.75 8.91 12.37
C LYS A 52 -14.00 9.72 13.43
N ILE A 53 -14.63 10.09 14.54
CA ILE A 53 -13.96 10.84 15.62
C ILE A 53 -12.94 9.93 16.31
N LEU A 54 -11.65 10.30 16.21
CA LEU A 54 -10.53 9.59 16.82
C LEU A 54 -10.27 10.05 18.26
N LYS A 55 -10.33 11.36 18.52
CA LYS A 55 -10.07 11.94 19.84
C LYS A 55 -10.78 13.27 20.02
N LEU A 56 -11.11 13.58 21.28
CA LEU A 56 -11.49 14.90 21.73
C LEU A 56 -10.27 15.55 22.42
N VAL A 57 -9.88 16.74 21.98
CA VAL A 57 -8.72 17.47 22.53
C VAL A 57 -9.21 18.75 23.22
N VAL A 58 -8.79 18.95 24.47
CA VAL A 58 -9.01 20.22 25.17
C VAL A 58 -7.87 21.15 24.80
N VAL A 59 -8.19 22.33 24.29
CA VAL A 59 -7.19 23.38 24.00
C VAL A 59 -7.50 24.63 24.80
N SER A 60 -6.45 25.34 25.20
CA SER A 60 -6.57 26.52 26.07
C SER A 60 -6.94 27.78 25.31
N TYR A 61 -6.68 27.81 24.00
CA TYR A 61 -6.89 28.97 23.14
C TYR A 61 -7.68 28.56 21.90
N GLY A 62 -8.45 29.49 21.33
CA GLY A 62 -9.06 29.33 20.01
C GLY A 62 -8.12 29.81 18.89
N GLY A 63 -8.54 29.65 17.64
CA GLY A 63 -7.77 30.10 16.46
C GLY A 63 -6.53 29.25 16.20
N GLU A 64 -5.52 29.83 15.53
CA GLU A 64 -4.31 29.13 15.09
C GLU A 64 -3.47 28.57 16.25
N SER A 65 -3.34 29.31 17.36
CA SER A 65 -2.59 28.84 18.52
C SER A 65 -3.22 27.59 19.15
N GLY A 66 -4.56 27.55 19.24
CA GLY A 66 -5.30 26.37 19.67
C GLY A 66 -5.19 25.21 18.69
N PHE A 67 -5.20 25.51 17.38
CA PHE A 67 -5.04 24.52 16.33
C PHE A 67 -3.67 23.83 16.37
N ASN A 68 -2.59 24.59 16.51
CA ASN A 68 -1.24 24.04 16.65
C ASN A 68 -1.11 23.17 17.91
N GLN A 69 -1.68 23.62 19.03
CA GLN A 69 -1.73 22.82 20.26
C GLN A 69 -2.51 21.52 20.07
N ALA A 70 -3.63 21.56 19.34
CA ALA A 70 -4.40 20.37 19.03
C ALA A 70 -3.60 19.37 18.19
N ILE A 71 -2.82 19.85 17.21
CA ILE A 71 -1.94 19.01 16.38
C ILE A 71 -0.91 18.30 17.26
N GLU A 72 -0.23 19.04 18.13
CA GLU A 72 0.81 18.49 19.00
C GLU A 72 0.26 17.41 19.95
N LEU A 73 -0.89 17.67 20.58
CA LEU A 73 -1.57 16.71 21.47
C LEU A 73 -2.18 15.50 20.74
N SER A 74 -2.29 15.57 19.42
CA SER A 74 -2.89 14.55 18.57
C SER A 74 -1.86 13.72 17.81
N ALA A 75 -0.60 14.18 17.73
CA ALA A 75 0.44 13.54 16.95
C ALA A 75 0.60 12.04 17.28
N GLU A 76 0.57 11.70 18.57
CA GLU A 76 0.66 10.30 19.04
C GLU A 76 -0.48 9.42 18.50
N ILE A 77 -1.72 9.92 18.52
CA ILE A 77 -2.87 9.15 18.04
C ILE A 77 -2.86 9.04 16.52
N LEU A 78 -2.50 10.12 15.83
CA LEU A 78 -2.38 10.10 14.38
C LEU A 78 -1.30 9.11 13.93
N ALA A 79 -0.17 9.04 14.62
CA ALA A 79 0.84 8.02 14.39
C ALA A 79 0.27 6.61 14.60
N ASN A 80 -0.46 6.39 15.70
CA ASN A 80 -1.11 5.11 15.99
C ASN A 80 -2.15 4.71 14.93
N VAL A 81 -2.83 5.66 14.28
CA VAL A 81 -3.81 5.33 13.22
C VAL A 81 -3.13 4.69 12.01
N LYS A 82 -1.96 5.16 11.57
CA LYS A 82 -1.20 4.51 10.47
C LYS A 82 -0.86 3.07 10.84
N PHE A 83 -0.38 2.84 12.06
CA PHE A 83 -0.08 1.49 12.55
C PHE A 83 -1.32 0.59 12.66
N ILE A 84 -2.46 1.12 13.10
CA ILE A 84 -3.71 0.35 13.18
C ILE A 84 -4.21 -0.03 11.78
N GLN A 85 -4.11 0.90 10.82
CA GLN A 85 -4.47 0.63 9.42
C GLN A 85 -3.55 -0.43 8.80
N GLU A 86 -2.23 -0.28 8.98
CA GLU A 86 -1.23 -1.25 8.54
C GLU A 86 -1.52 -2.64 9.12
N LYS A 87 -1.69 -2.74 10.44
CA LYS A 87 -2.01 -3.99 11.13
C LYS A 87 -3.30 -4.63 10.59
N LYS A 88 -4.32 -3.81 10.30
CA LYS A 88 -5.58 -4.31 9.74
C LYS A 88 -5.42 -4.81 8.30
N LEU A 89 -4.62 -4.12 7.49
CA LEU A 89 -4.32 -4.52 6.11
C LEU A 89 -3.57 -5.85 6.06
N ILE A 90 -2.47 -5.97 6.82
CA ILE A 90 -1.69 -7.20 6.91
C ILE A 90 -2.52 -8.32 7.55
N GLY A 91 -3.33 -7.98 8.56
CA GLY A 91 -4.26 -8.93 9.17
C GLY A 91 -5.24 -9.53 8.17
N LYS A 92 -5.84 -8.70 7.30
CA LYS A 92 -6.70 -9.17 6.21
C LYS A 92 -5.93 -10.09 5.26
N PHE A 93 -4.73 -9.71 4.86
CA PHE A 93 -3.87 -10.55 4.02
C PHE A 93 -3.57 -11.92 4.65
N PHE A 94 -3.25 -11.98 5.94
CA PHE A 94 -3.04 -13.25 6.65
C PHE A 94 -4.31 -14.08 6.82
N GLU A 95 -5.47 -13.44 6.94
CA GLU A 95 -6.77 -14.14 6.95
C GLU A 95 -7.03 -14.84 5.61
N GLU A 96 -6.77 -14.18 4.48
CA GLU A 96 -6.88 -14.79 3.13
C GLU A 96 -5.97 -16.01 2.99
N ILE A 97 -4.72 -15.92 3.47
CA ILE A 97 -3.78 -17.05 3.49
C ILE A 97 -4.31 -18.19 4.38
N SER A 98 -4.76 -17.85 5.59
CA SER A 98 -5.19 -18.84 6.58
C SER A 98 -6.47 -19.59 6.16
N GLN A 99 -7.33 -18.93 5.41
CA GLN A 99 -8.58 -19.50 4.89
C GLN A 99 -8.40 -20.24 3.55
N ASP A 100 -7.19 -20.21 2.97
CA ASP A 100 -6.88 -20.79 1.65
C ASP A 100 -7.89 -20.33 0.58
N THR A 101 -8.24 -19.04 0.63
CA THR A 101 -9.21 -18.44 -0.30
C THR A 101 -8.66 -18.35 -1.71
N GLY A 102 -7.35 -18.47 -1.91
CA GLY A 102 -6.68 -18.33 -3.21
C GLY A 102 -6.69 -16.91 -3.77
N THR A 103 -7.10 -15.91 -2.97
CA THR A 103 -7.16 -14.48 -3.34
C THR A 103 -6.00 -13.69 -2.74
N TYR A 104 -4.83 -14.31 -2.68
CA TYR A 104 -3.60 -13.69 -2.21
C TYR A 104 -2.42 -14.08 -3.11
N VAL A 105 -1.39 -13.25 -3.12
CA VAL A 105 -0.10 -13.52 -3.76
C VAL A 105 1.04 -13.03 -2.87
N PHE A 106 2.16 -13.72 -2.87
CA PHE A 106 3.37 -13.32 -2.15
C PHE A 106 4.62 -13.67 -2.94
N GLY A 107 5.73 -13.01 -2.63
CA GLY A 107 6.99 -13.21 -3.34
C GLY A 107 7.05 -12.39 -4.64
N VAL A 108 8.27 -12.03 -5.05
CA VAL A 108 8.48 -11.06 -6.14
C VAL A 108 7.95 -11.60 -7.46
N GLU A 109 8.33 -12.82 -7.84
CA GLU A 109 7.99 -13.40 -9.14
C GLU A 109 6.48 -13.56 -9.32
N ASP A 110 5.81 -14.20 -8.36
CA ASP A 110 4.37 -14.42 -8.42
C ASP A 110 3.59 -13.11 -8.36
N THR A 111 4.04 -12.14 -7.55
CA THR A 111 3.38 -10.83 -7.45
C THR A 111 3.48 -10.05 -8.75
N LEU A 112 4.64 -10.08 -9.42
CA LEU A 112 4.82 -9.44 -10.72
C LEU A 112 3.94 -10.08 -11.80
N LYS A 113 3.90 -11.41 -11.87
CA LYS A 113 3.01 -12.12 -12.80
C LYS A 113 1.54 -11.78 -12.56
N ALA A 114 1.12 -11.77 -11.29
CA ALA A 114 -0.25 -11.39 -10.92
C ALA A 114 -0.57 -9.93 -11.27
N LEU A 115 0.43 -9.04 -11.19
CA LEU A 115 0.31 -7.64 -11.55
C LEU A 115 0.18 -7.46 -13.07
N GLU A 116 0.95 -8.20 -13.88
CA GLU A 116 0.90 -8.17 -15.35
C GLU A 116 -0.47 -8.58 -15.90
N ILE A 117 -1.12 -9.59 -15.30
CA ILE A 117 -2.48 -9.99 -15.67
C ILE A 117 -3.57 -9.09 -15.06
N GLY A 118 -3.19 -8.05 -14.29
CA GLY A 118 -4.13 -7.08 -13.71
C GLY A 118 -5.03 -7.65 -12.61
N ALA A 119 -4.57 -8.68 -11.90
CA ALA A 119 -5.39 -9.37 -10.90
C ALA A 119 -5.25 -8.83 -9.48
N VAL A 120 -4.23 -8.00 -9.23
CA VAL A 120 -3.93 -7.44 -7.91
C VAL A 120 -4.87 -6.26 -7.63
N ASP A 121 -5.68 -6.37 -6.58
CA ASP A 121 -6.50 -5.27 -6.06
C ASP A 121 -5.64 -4.31 -5.23
N THR A 122 -4.95 -4.88 -4.24
CA THR A 122 -4.11 -4.16 -3.29
C THR A 122 -2.73 -4.78 -3.28
N LEU A 123 -1.73 -4.03 -3.75
CA LEU A 123 -0.32 -4.38 -3.67
C LEU A 123 0.24 -3.87 -2.33
N ILE A 124 0.78 -4.79 -1.54
CA ILE A 124 1.35 -4.52 -0.22
C ILE A 124 2.87 -4.64 -0.32
N VAL A 125 3.59 -3.54 -0.10
CA VAL A 125 5.05 -3.52 -0.21
C VAL A 125 5.67 -2.96 1.06
N CYS A 126 6.69 -3.63 1.57
CA CYS A 126 7.44 -3.14 2.73
C CYS A 126 8.30 -1.93 2.33
N GLU A 127 8.32 -0.88 3.16
CA GLU A 127 9.16 0.31 2.93
C GLU A 127 10.67 -0.05 2.87
N ASN A 128 11.09 -1.07 3.61
CA ASN A 128 12.47 -1.58 3.65
C ASN A 128 12.60 -2.85 2.80
N LEU A 129 12.28 -2.75 1.51
CA LEU A 129 12.44 -3.85 0.55
C LEU A 129 13.86 -3.84 -0.02
N ASP A 130 14.67 -4.82 0.38
CA ASP A 130 16.07 -4.95 -0.05
C ASP A 130 16.18 -5.75 -1.36
N ILE A 131 15.42 -5.31 -2.38
CA ILE A 131 15.35 -5.98 -3.69
C ILE A 131 15.54 -4.93 -4.78
N ASN A 132 16.52 -5.17 -5.64
CA ASN A 132 16.84 -4.34 -6.77
C ASN A 132 16.39 -5.02 -8.07
N GLN A 133 15.86 -4.23 -8.99
CA GLN A 133 15.60 -4.62 -10.36
C GLN A 133 16.83 -4.33 -11.21
N TYR A 134 17.34 -5.36 -11.85
CA TYR A 134 18.47 -5.33 -12.76
C TYR A 134 17.99 -5.50 -14.20
N THR A 135 18.27 -4.50 -15.03
CA THR A 135 18.12 -4.59 -16.48
C THR A 135 19.43 -5.08 -17.06
N LEU A 136 19.47 -6.36 -17.40
CA LEU A 136 20.65 -7.04 -17.92
C LEU A 136 20.54 -7.17 -19.44
N ARG A 137 21.64 -6.98 -20.15
CA ARG A 137 21.70 -7.22 -21.60
C ARG A 137 22.65 -8.35 -21.93
N ASN A 138 22.18 -9.31 -22.71
CA ASN A 138 23.06 -10.31 -23.30
C ASN A 138 23.78 -9.69 -24.51
N ALA A 139 25.10 -9.51 -24.42
CA ALA A 139 25.90 -8.93 -25.51
C ALA A 139 25.93 -9.80 -26.79
N THR A 140 25.62 -11.10 -26.68
CA THR A 140 25.67 -12.07 -27.78
C THR A 140 24.35 -12.14 -28.56
N ILE A 141 23.22 -12.13 -27.85
CA ILE A 141 21.86 -12.26 -28.43
C ILE A 141 21.21 -10.87 -28.63
N GLY A 142 21.63 -9.87 -27.85
CA GLY A 142 21.02 -8.54 -27.83
C GLY A 142 19.75 -8.45 -26.99
N GLU A 143 19.30 -9.55 -26.38
CA GLU A 143 18.12 -9.65 -25.52
C GLU A 143 18.33 -8.93 -24.18
N ILE A 144 17.26 -8.31 -23.69
CA ILE A 144 17.22 -7.64 -22.39
C ILE A 144 16.47 -8.55 -21.42
N VAL A 145 17.13 -8.94 -20.34
CA VAL A 145 16.59 -9.79 -19.28
C VAL A 145 16.46 -8.95 -18.02
N ILE A 146 15.25 -8.89 -17.46
CA ILE A 146 15.01 -8.22 -16.18
C ILE A 146 15.12 -9.26 -15.07
N LYS A 147 15.97 -9.02 -14.08
CA LYS A 147 16.09 -9.85 -12.88
C LYS A 147 15.82 -9.03 -11.63
N HIS A 148 15.14 -9.64 -10.67
CA HIS A 148 14.92 -9.05 -9.35
C HIS A 148 15.82 -9.80 -8.38
N LEU A 149 16.81 -9.12 -7.82
CA LEU A 149 17.82 -9.74 -6.97
C LEU A 149 17.86 -9.02 -5.62
N SER A 150 17.97 -9.80 -4.56
CA SER A 150 18.30 -9.29 -3.22
C SER A 150 19.81 -9.04 -3.08
N GLU A 151 20.23 -8.23 -2.09
CA GLU A 151 21.66 -7.94 -1.85
C GLU A 151 22.53 -9.22 -1.72
N ASP A 152 21.98 -10.29 -1.13
CA ASP A 152 22.67 -11.58 -1.00
C ASP A 152 22.85 -12.28 -2.35
N GLU A 153 21.94 -12.07 -3.29
CA GLU A 153 21.95 -12.62 -4.65
C GLU A 153 22.84 -11.83 -5.60
N GLU A 154 23.07 -10.55 -5.33
CA GLU A 154 24.01 -9.72 -6.08
C GLU A 154 25.45 -10.27 -5.99
N THR A 155 25.81 -10.88 -4.86
CA THR A 155 27.15 -11.45 -4.66
C THR A 155 27.38 -12.75 -5.45
N ARG A 156 26.33 -13.37 -5.99
CA ARG A 156 26.41 -14.62 -6.75
C ARG A 156 26.64 -14.32 -8.22
N ASN A 157 27.88 -14.53 -8.68
CA ASN A 157 28.26 -14.38 -10.10
C ASN A 157 27.43 -15.24 -11.06
N GLU A 158 26.83 -16.34 -10.57
CA GLU A 158 25.93 -17.21 -11.34
C GLU A 158 24.70 -16.45 -11.85
N ASN A 159 24.25 -15.40 -11.14
CA ASN A 159 23.08 -14.61 -11.53
C ASN A 159 23.32 -13.70 -12.73
N PHE A 160 24.58 -13.43 -13.07
CA PHE A 160 25.00 -12.61 -14.21
C PHE A 160 25.51 -13.46 -15.38
N ILE A 161 25.29 -14.77 -15.34
CA ILE A 161 25.60 -15.67 -16.44
C ILE A 161 24.28 -16.11 -17.05
N ASP A 162 24.17 -15.99 -18.38
CA ASP A 162 23.02 -16.50 -19.11
C ASP A 162 23.01 -18.04 -19.06
N PRO A 163 21.93 -18.69 -18.58
CA PRO A 163 21.85 -20.14 -18.49
C PRO A 163 21.91 -20.85 -19.84
N VAL A 164 21.56 -20.17 -20.94
CA VAL A 164 21.51 -20.73 -22.30
C VAL A 164 22.83 -20.54 -23.02
N THR A 165 23.41 -19.34 -22.98
CA THR A 165 24.64 -19.04 -23.72
C THR A 165 25.91 -19.12 -22.89
N SER A 166 25.80 -19.30 -21.57
CA SER A 166 26.92 -19.18 -20.62
C SER A 166 27.71 -17.86 -20.76
N ALA A 167 27.08 -16.85 -21.36
CA ALA A 167 27.67 -15.55 -21.63
C ALA A 167 27.45 -14.65 -20.41
N GLN A 168 28.42 -13.76 -20.14
CA GLN A 168 28.23 -12.74 -19.12
C GLN A 168 27.19 -11.72 -19.59
N LEU A 169 26.21 -11.47 -18.73
CA LEU A 169 25.20 -10.45 -18.90
C LEU A 169 25.76 -9.10 -18.43
N GLU A 170 25.64 -8.09 -19.27
CA GLU A 170 26.06 -6.73 -18.92
C GLU A 170 24.94 -6.02 -18.16
N VAL A 171 25.26 -5.45 -17.01
CA VAL A 171 24.31 -4.63 -16.25
C VAL A 171 24.17 -3.28 -16.94
N GLN A 172 22.97 -2.96 -17.43
CA GLN A 172 22.69 -1.63 -17.97
C GLN A 172 22.18 -0.67 -16.89
N GLU A 173 21.22 -1.14 -16.11
CA GLU A 173 20.51 -0.31 -15.14
C GLU A 173 20.20 -1.12 -13.88
N ILE A 174 20.29 -0.44 -12.74
CA ILE A 174 19.94 -0.95 -11.43
C ILE A 174 18.96 0.06 -10.83
N MET A 175 17.76 -0.40 -10.50
CA MET A 175 16.72 0.42 -9.89
C MET A 175 16.15 -0.31 -8.67
N PRO A 176 15.93 0.37 -7.53
CA PRO A 176 15.23 -0.23 -6.41
C PRO A 176 13.82 -0.66 -6.84
N LEU A 177 13.42 -1.90 -6.53
CA LEU A 177 12.13 -2.43 -6.96
C LEU A 177 10.96 -1.61 -6.38
N LEU A 178 11.14 -1.04 -5.19
CA LEU A 178 10.18 -0.12 -4.57
C LEU A 178 9.93 1.14 -5.43
N GLU A 179 10.99 1.69 -6.02
CA GLU A 179 10.92 2.87 -6.88
C GLU A 179 10.25 2.54 -8.22
N TRP A 180 10.58 1.38 -8.80
CA TRP A 180 9.91 0.85 -9.98
C TRP A 180 8.39 0.73 -9.76
N PHE A 181 7.97 0.09 -8.65
CA PHE A 181 6.54 0.01 -8.34
C PHE A 181 5.89 1.38 -8.20
N ALA A 182 6.54 2.35 -7.55
CA ALA A 182 6.00 3.69 -7.40
C ALA A 182 5.78 4.42 -8.74
N ASN A 183 6.54 4.07 -9.78
CA ASN A 183 6.39 4.63 -11.12
C ASN A 183 5.34 3.89 -11.96
N GLU A 184 5.25 2.57 -11.86
CA GLU A 184 4.41 1.75 -12.73
C GLU A 184 3.08 1.26 -12.15
N TYR A 185 2.84 1.31 -10.83
CA TYR A 185 1.62 0.73 -10.22
C TYR A 185 0.31 1.26 -10.84
N ASN A 186 0.28 2.54 -11.23
CA ASN A 186 -0.89 3.17 -11.86
C ASN A 186 -1.29 2.52 -13.19
N ARG A 187 -0.35 1.90 -13.92
CA ARG A 187 -0.63 1.22 -15.19
C ARG A 187 -1.45 -0.04 -15.01
N PHE A 188 -1.32 -0.69 -13.86
CA PHE A 188 -1.96 -1.97 -13.56
C PHE A 188 -3.33 -1.83 -12.89
N GLY A 189 -3.73 -0.59 -12.54
CA GLY A 189 -5.03 -0.33 -11.92
C GLY A 189 -5.15 -0.86 -10.49
N CYS A 190 -4.03 -1.18 -9.83
CA CYS A 190 -4.00 -1.64 -8.44
C CYS A 190 -3.81 -0.47 -7.46
N THR A 191 -4.20 -0.71 -6.21
CA THR A 191 -3.93 0.20 -5.09
C THR A 191 -2.62 -0.22 -4.42
N MET A 192 -1.64 0.68 -4.32
CA MET A 192 -0.37 0.39 -3.67
C MET A 192 -0.36 0.92 -2.23
N GLU A 193 -0.06 0.05 -1.28
CA GLU A 193 0.00 0.36 0.15
C GLU A 193 1.36 -0.01 0.73
N PHE A 194 2.00 0.95 1.40
CA PHE A 194 3.30 0.75 2.05
C PHE A 194 3.15 0.31 3.50
N VAL A 195 3.92 -0.69 3.90
CA VAL A 195 3.92 -1.22 5.27
C VAL A 195 5.31 -1.21 5.89
N THR A 196 5.37 -1.04 7.21
CA THR A 196 6.61 -1.07 7.99
C THR A 196 6.78 -2.41 8.72
N ASP A 197 7.98 -2.69 9.20
CA ASP A 197 8.29 -3.87 10.02
C ASP A 197 8.25 -3.58 11.53
N MET A 198 7.65 -2.46 11.93
CA MET A 198 7.53 -2.01 13.32
C MET A 198 6.47 -2.81 14.10
N SER A 199 5.45 -3.32 13.40
CA SER A 199 4.42 -4.19 13.97
C SER A 199 4.85 -5.66 13.97
N GLN A 200 4.27 -6.48 14.86
CA GLN A 200 4.54 -7.93 14.85
C GLN A 200 4.11 -8.54 13.51
N GLU A 201 2.95 -8.12 13.01
CA GLU A 201 2.42 -8.52 11.72
C GLU A 201 3.31 -8.08 10.55
N GLY A 202 3.81 -6.85 10.56
CA GLY A 202 4.76 -6.32 9.56
C GLY A 202 6.09 -7.06 9.56
N SER A 203 6.64 -7.37 10.73
CA SER A 203 7.87 -8.16 10.84
C SER A 203 7.68 -9.59 10.30
N GLN A 204 6.52 -10.20 10.55
CA GLN A 204 6.16 -11.50 9.98
C GLN A 204 5.97 -11.43 8.46
N PHE A 205 5.35 -10.36 7.96
CA PHE A 205 5.17 -10.15 6.52
C PHE A 205 6.53 -10.06 5.81
N ARG A 206 7.45 -9.23 6.32
CA ARG A 206 8.80 -9.07 5.75
C ARG A 206 9.58 -10.39 5.78
N ARG A 207 9.67 -11.05 6.95
CA ARG A 207 10.51 -12.25 7.13
C ARG A 207 9.89 -13.53 6.56
N GLY A 208 8.57 -13.64 6.58
CA GLY A 208 7.85 -14.85 6.16
C GLY A 208 7.51 -14.86 4.66
N PHE A 209 7.26 -13.69 4.08
CA PHE A 209 6.74 -13.56 2.72
C PHE A 209 7.61 -12.69 1.80
N GLY A 210 8.83 -12.32 2.24
CA GLY A 210 9.78 -11.56 1.44
C GLY A 210 9.48 -10.07 1.33
N GLY A 211 8.57 -9.53 2.14
CA GLY A 211 8.27 -8.09 2.19
C GLY A 211 7.47 -7.56 1.00
N ILE A 212 6.97 -8.44 0.14
CA ILE A 212 6.10 -8.11 -0.99
C ILE A 212 4.96 -9.13 -1.10
N GLY A 213 3.76 -8.63 -1.37
CA GLY A 213 2.60 -9.45 -1.65
C GLY A 213 1.41 -8.62 -2.05
N GLY A 214 0.27 -9.26 -2.23
CA GLY A 214 -0.94 -8.56 -2.62
C GLY A 214 -2.20 -9.36 -2.36
N ILE A 215 -3.32 -8.64 -2.32
CA ILE A 215 -4.66 -9.21 -2.29
C ILE A 215 -5.19 -9.17 -3.72
N LEU A 216 -5.68 -10.31 -4.19
CA LEU A 216 -6.18 -10.47 -5.55
C LEU A 216 -7.69 -10.21 -5.61
N CYS A 217 -8.16 -9.69 -6.73
CA CYS A 217 -9.59 -9.50 -7.01
C CYS A 217 -10.34 -10.84 -7.20
N TYR A 218 -9.63 -11.88 -7.62
CA TYR A 218 -10.18 -13.21 -7.92
C TYR A 218 -9.15 -14.31 -7.65
N GLN A 219 -9.65 -15.53 -7.53
CA GLN A 219 -8.81 -16.71 -7.31
C GLN A 219 -7.93 -16.97 -8.52
N ILE A 220 -6.63 -17.09 -8.30
CA ILE A 220 -5.67 -17.47 -9.32
C ILE A 220 -4.92 -18.70 -8.84
N LYS A 221 -4.86 -19.72 -9.69
CA LYS A 221 -3.90 -20.79 -9.52
C LYS A 221 -2.65 -20.37 -10.28
N MET A 222 -1.51 -20.27 -9.60
CA MET A 222 -0.26 -19.84 -10.24
C MET A 222 0.12 -20.68 -11.47
N ARG A 223 -0.28 -21.97 -11.49
CA ARG A 223 -0.16 -22.84 -12.68
C ARG A 223 -0.85 -22.30 -13.92
N ASP A 224 -2.01 -21.65 -13.77
CA ASP A 224 -2.76 -21.09 -14.89
C ASP A 224 -2.09 -19.79 -15.39
N VAL A 225 -1.28 -19.13 -14.55
CA VAL A 225 -0.52 -17.92 -14.91
C VAL A 225 0.71 -18.27 -15.71
N ASP A 226 1.40 -19.37 -15.35
CA ASP A 226 2.54 -19.88 -16.13
C ASP A 226 2.11 -20.24 -17.56
N GLU A 227 0.95 -20.88 -17.72
CA GLU A 227 0.38 -21.21 -19.05
C GLU A 227 0.01 -19.95 -19.86
N LEU A 228 -0.53 -18.91 -19.22
CA LEU A 228 -0.87 -17.63 -19.88
C LEU A 228 0.38 -16.83 -20.27
N SER A 229 1.45 -16.87 -19.47
CA SER A 229 2.73 -16.24 -19.82
C SER A 229 3.41 -16.93 -21.00
N ASP A 230 3.28 -18.25 -21.11
CA ASP A 230 3.83 -19.01 -22.24
C ASP A 230 2.99 -18.84 -23.53
N GLU A 231 1.67 -18.67 -23.44
CA GLU A 231 0.81 -18.39 -24.60
C GLU A 231 0.99 -16.96 -25.14
N GLY A 232 1.41 -16.00 -24.31
CA GLY A 232 1.69 -14.61 -24.70
C GLY A 232 2.93 -14.45 -25.60
N LEU A 233 3.83 -15.42 -25.62
CA LEU A 233 5.07 -15.40 -26.42
C LEU A 233 4.88 -15.83 -27.88
N TYR A 234 3.69 -16.25 -28.30
CA TYR A 234 3.44 -16.77 -29.65
C TYR A 234 2.60 -15.87 -30.58
N ASN A 235 2.16 -14.69 -30.14
CA ASN A 235 1.24 -13.85 -30.94
C ASN A 235 1.83 -12.58 -31.57
N ASP A 236 3.15 -12.34 -31.50
CA ASP A 236 3.79 -11.21 -32.19
C ASP A 236 4.51 -11.60 -33.50
N TYR A 237 3.87 -12.44 -34.32
CA TYR A 237 4.22 -12.59 -35.74
C TYR A 237 2.96 -12.62 -36.61
N GLU A 238 2.45 -11.44 -36.96
CA GLU A 238 1.77 -11.19 -38.24
C GLU A 238 2.08 -9.79 -38.78
#